data_AF-A0AAD0YVJ5-F1
#
_entry.id   AF-A0AAD0YVJ5-F1
#
_cell.length_a   1.000
_cell.length_b   1.000
_cell.length_c   1.000
_cell.angle_alpha   90.00
_cell.angle_beta   90.00
_cell.angle_gamma   90.00
#
_symmetry.space_group_name_H-M   'P 1'
#
loop_
_entity.id
_entity.type
_entity.pdbx_description
1 polymer ?
#
loop_
_entity_poly.entity_id
_entity_poly.type
_entity_poly.pdbx_seq_one_letter_code
_entity_poly.pdbx_strand_id
1 'polypeptide(L)'
;MTLIIQEIGYKEIYPFSGWKLFTIPAAGEKSMDRYKLYGVKDGDTIRILNKKSESYEANDEEGIVYVYGEKIERNEERAENIKKLLIFAKDTRPEFQKYLLYKETYNPREIGSGKVNLHKKLITGL
;
A
#
# COMPACT_ATOMS: atom_id res chain seq x y z
N MET A 1 13.61 -13.51 7.48
CA MET A 1 13.15 -12.13 7.77
C MET A 1 11.75 -12.24 8.33
N THR A 2 11.58 -11.89 9.60
CA THR A 2 10.32 -12.03 10.33
C THR A 2 9.61 -10.69 10.29
N LEU A 3 8.44 -10.63 9.65
CA LEU A 3 7.66 -9.40 9.50
C LEU A 3 6.89 -9.16 10.81
N ILE A 4 7.24 -8.13 11.57
CA ILE A 4 6.48 -7.71 12.75
C ILE A 4 5.45 -6.67 12.29
N ILE A 5 4.17 -7.04 12.30
CA ILE A 5 3.05 -6.11 12.08
C ILE A 5 2.82 -5.41 13.43
N GLN A 6 3.34 -4.21 13.60
CA GLN A 6 3.34 -3.51 14.88
C GLN A 6 2.04 -2.77 15.23
N GLU A 7 1.11 -2.60 14.28
CA GLU A 7 -0.13 -1.88 14.56
C GLU A 7 -1.36 -2.58 13.99
N ILE A 8 -2.38 -2.69 14.84
CA ILE A 8 -3.72 -3.15 14.49
C ILE A 8 -4.35 -2.05 13.64
N GLY A 9 -4.20 -2.14 12.31
CA GLY A 9 -5.17 -1.56 11.39
C GLY A 9 -6.55 -2.18 11.62
N TYR A 10 -7.61 -1.60 11.04
CA TYR A 10 -9.00 -2.08 11.15
C TYR A 10 -9.10 -3.61 11.20
N LYS A 11 -10.12 -4.13 11.89
CA LYS A 11 -10.40 -5.56 12.13
C LYS A 11 -10.40 -6.46 10.86
N GLU A 12 -10.29 -5.85 9.68
CA GLU A 12 -10.16 -6.47 8.37
C GLU A 12 -8.73 -6.32 7.84
N ILE A 13 -8.11 -7.44 7.45
CA ILE A 13 -6.73 -7.55 6.91
C ILE A 13 -6.49 -6.62 5.70
N TYR A 14 -7.56 -6.19 5.04
CA TYR A 14 -7.57 -5.14 4.03
C TYR A 14 -8.74 -4.19 4.30
N PRO A 15 -8.52 -2.92 4.69
CA PRO A 15 -9.54 -1.91 4.47
C PRO A 15 -9.75 -1.87 2.94
N PHE A 16 -10.88 -2.38 2.49
CA PHE A 16 -11.34 -2.15 1.14
C PHE A 16 -11.52 -0.65 1.01
N SER A 17 -10.74 0.00 0.14
CA SER A 17 -11.08 1.36 -0.22
C SER A 17 -12.44 1.31 -0.88
N GLY A 18 -13.45 1.92 -0.26
CA GLY A 18 -14.86 1.68 -0.61
C GLY A 18 -15.16 1.83 -2.11
N TRP A 19 -14.45 2.74 -2.78
CA TRP A 19 -14.56 2.96 -4.23
C TRP A 19 -14.24 1.72 -5.09
N LYS A 20 -13.38 0.81 -4.64
CA LYS A 20 -13.03 -0.43 -5.37
C LYS A 20 -14.12 -1.52 -5.31
N LEU A 21 -15.05 -1.44 -4.35
CA LEU A 21 -16.22 -2.32 -4.31
C LEU A 21 -17.26 -1.98 -5.39
N PHE A 22 -17.26 -0.72 -5.86
CA PHE A 22 -18.22 -0.22 -6.84
C PHE A 22 -17.67 -0.16 -8.27
N THR A 23 -16.36 -0.34 -8.46
CA THR A 23 -15.73 -0.24 -9.78
C THR A 23 -15.34 -1.57 -10.41
N ILE A 24 -15.25 -2.65 -9.63
CA ILE A 24 -14.87 -3.98 -10.13
C ILE A 24 -15.67 -5.05 -9.35
N PRO A 25 -16.30 -6.04 -10.00
CA PRO A 25 -16.81 -7.22 -9.31
C PRO A 25 -15.62 -8.08 -8.83
N ALA A 26 -14.93 -7.62 -7.78
CA ALA A 26 -13.66 -8.17 -7.29
C ALA A 26 -13.76 -9.65 -6.88
N ALA A 27 -14.96 -10.17 -6.59
CA ALA A 27 -15.19 -11.58 -6.29
C ALA A 27 -14.95 -12.51 -7.52
N GLY A 28 -15.01 -11.98 -8.74
CA GLY A 28 -14.78 -12.71 -9.98
C GLY A 28 -13.29 -12.92 -10.31
N GLU A 29 -12.41 -12.03 -9.85
CA GLU A 29 -11.01 -12.02 -10.24
C GLU A 29 -10.17 -13.08 -9.50
N LYS A 30 -9.20 -13.66 -10.21
CA LYS A 30 -8.26 -14.66 -9.67
C LYS A 30 -7.08 -14.02 -8.94
N SER A 31 -6.79 -12.75 -9.20
CA SER A 31 -5.68 -12.01 -8.59
C SER A 31 -5.98 -10.52 -8.61
N MET A 32 -5.61 -9.82 -7.55
CA MET A 32 -5.71 -8.37 -7.43
C MET A 32 -4.38 -7.78 -7.01
N ASP A 33 -4.01 -6.68 -7.67
CA ASP A 33 -2.80 -5.91 -7.38
C ASP A 33 -3.11 -4.67 -6.53
N ARG A 34 -2.26 -4.41 -5.55
CA ARG A 34 -2.25 -3.18 -4.76
C ARG A 34 -0.84 -2.64 -4.58
N TYR A 35 -0.71 -1.33 -4.58
CA TYR A 35 0.53 -0.65 -4.22
C TYR A 35 0.49 -0.29 -2.74
N LYS A 36 1.59 -0.51 -2.03
CA LYS A 36 1.72 -0.22 -0.59
C LYS A 36 3.07 0.41 -0.28
N LEU A 37 3.03 1.40 0.62
CA LEU A 37 4.22 1.99 1.19
C LEU A 37 4.69 1.17 2.39
N TYR A 38 6.00 1.04 2.49
CA TYR A 38 6.69 0.47 3.62
C TYR A 38 7.72 1.49 4.11
N GLY A 39 7.83 1.65 5.41
CA GLY A 39 8.83 2.50 6.04
C GLY A 39 9.95 1.65 6.64
N VAL A 40 11.17 2.17 6.66
CA VAL A 40 12.28 1.57 7.39
C VAL A 40 12.53 2.37 8.66
N LYS A 41 12.51 1.67 9.80
CA LYS A 41 12.79 2.24 11.12
C LYS A 41 13.68 1.28 11.89
N ASP A 42 14.81 1.78 12.39
CA ASP A 42 15.78 1.00 13.18
C ASP A 42 16.26 -0.30 12.49
N GLY A 43 16.30 -0.30 11.16
CA GLY A 43 16.68 -1.46 10.33
C GLY A 43 15.53 -2.40 9.96
N ASP A 44 14.35 -2.24 10.58
CA ASP A 44 13.16 -3.02 10.28
C ASP A 44 12.29 -2.38 9.19
N THR A 45 11.77 -3.21 8.29
CA THR A 45 10.84 -2.80 7.23
C THR A 45 9.40 -3.02 7.66
N ILE A 46 8.67 -1.93 7.90
CA ILE A 46 7.33 -1.92 8.47
C ILE A 46 6.32 -1.49 7.38
N ARG A 47 5.23 -2.24 7.22
CA ARG A 47 4.14 -1.86 6.30
C ARG A 47 3.44 -0.62 6.86
N ILE A 48 3.39 0.45 6.07
CA ILE A 48 2.64 1.65 6.44
C ILE A 48 1.17 1.35 6.24
N LEU A 49 0.40 1.38 7.32
CA LEU A 49 -1.04 1.25 7.26
C LEU A 49 -1.66 2.62 6.99
N ASN A 50 -2.57 2.65 6.02
CA ASN A 50 -3.39 3.83 5.78
C ASN A 50 -4.28 4.02 6.99
N LYS A 51 -4.14 5.15 7.67
CA LYS A 51 -4.92 5.53 8.84
C LYS A 51 -5.56 6.87 8.53
N LYS A 52 -6.70 7.15 9.16
CA LYS A 52 -7.27 8.50 9.11
C LYS A 52 -6.24 9.45 9.75
N SER A 53 -5.72 10.38 8.97
CA SER A 53 -4.90 11.50 9.48
C SER A 53 -5.78 12.75 9.56
N GLU A 54 -5.26 13.83 10.16
CA GLU A 54 -5.98 15.11 10.18
C GLU A 54 -6.24 15.66 8.77
N SER A 55 -5.41 15.29 7.78
CA SER A 55 -5.42 15.83 6.43
C SER A 55 -5.98 14.89 5.35
N TYR A 56 -6.03 13.58 5.61
CA TYR A 56 -6.46 12.59 4.61
C TYR A 56 -7.34 11.49 5.20
N GLU A 57 -8.40 11.11 4.49
CA GLU A 57 -9.10 9.87 4.77
C GLU A 57 -8.27 8.67 4.27
N ALA A 58 -8.43 7.50 4.90
CA ALA A 58 -7.67 6.30 4.52
C ALA A 58 -7.87 5.88 3.05
N ASN A 59 -9.02 6.25 2.46
CA ASN A 59 -9.33 6.04 1.05
C ASN A 59 -8.51 6.96 0.13
N ASP A 60 -8.28 8.20 0.56
CA ASP A 60 -7.48 9.17 -0.19
C ASP A 60 -6.02 8.75 -0.20
N GLU A 61 -5.49 8.34 0.96
CA GLU A 61 -4.13 7.79 1.06
C GLU A 61 -3.95 6.58 0.13
N GLU A 62 -4.93 5.67 0.05
CA GLU A 62 -4.85 4.51 -0.86
C GLU A 62 -4.88 4.96 -2.33
N GLY A 63 -5.78 5.89 -2.67
CA GLY A 63 -5.90 6.41 -4.03
C GLY A 63 -4.61 7.07 -4.52
N ILE A 64 -3.99 7.90 -3.67
CA ILE A 64 -2.73 8.58 -3.97
C ILE A 64 -1.60 7.56 -4.19
N VAL A 65 -1.43 6.62 -3.27
CA VAL A 65 -0.40 5.57 -3.39
C VAL A 65 -0.63 4.70 -4.62
N TYR A 66 -1.89 4.37 -4.92
CA TYR A 66 -2.24 3.57 -6.10
C TYR A 66 -1.89 4.30 -7.40
N VAL A 67 -2.30 5.57 -7.54
CA VAL A 67 -2.08 6.37 -8.76
C VAL A 67 -0.59 6.56 -9.03
N TYR A 68 0.18 6.99 -8.03
CA TYR A 68 1.62 7.18 -8.23
C TYR A 68 2.36 5.85 -8.37
N GLY A 69 1.97 4.83 -7.61
CA GLY A 69 2.57 3.50 -7.69
C GLY A 69 2.41 2.87 -9.07
N GLU A 70 1.22 2.99 -9.67
CA GLU A 70 0.96 2.51 -11.03
C GLU A 70 1.81 3.24 -12.07
N LYS A 71 1.87 4.57 -12.02
CA LYS A 71 2.70 5.37 -12.95
C LYS A 71 4.19 5.02 -12.83
N ILE A 72 4.68 4.81 -11.61
CA ILE A 72 6.07 4.40 -11.35
C ILE A 72 6.36 3.01 -11.92
N GLU A 73 5.46 2.03 -11.74
CA GLU A 73 5.63 0.68 -12.31
C GLU A 73 5.63 0.72 -13.84
N ARG A 74 4.79 1.57 -14.45
CA ARG A 74 4.72 1.78 -15.91
C ARG A 74 5.84 2.66 -16.48
N ASN A 75 6.75 3.14 -15.64
CA ASN A 75 7.84 4.05 -15.99
C ASN A 75 7.38 5.41 -16.58
N GLU A 76 6.14 5.82 -16.30
CA GLU A 76 5.58 7.11 -16.72
C GLU A 76 6.09 8.21 -15.78
N GLU A 77 6.83 9.20 -16.32
CA GLU A 77 7.43 10.31 -15.53
C GLU A 77 8.06 9.82 -14.21
N ARG A 78 8.74 8.65 -14.26
CA ARG A 78 9.06 7.84 -13.08
C ARG A 78 9.74 8.64 -11.96
N ALA A 79 10.74 9.44 -12.30
CA ALA A 79 11.48 10.24 -11.32
C ALA A 79 10.59 11.28 -10.62
N GLU A 80 9.70 11.93 -11.36
CA GLU A 80 8.79 12.94 -10.82
C GLU A 80 7.71 12.30 -9.95
N ASN A 81 7.17 11.15 -10.36
CA ASN A 81 6.19 10.41 -9.56
C ASN A 81 6.81 9.82 -8.29
N ILE A 82 8.08 9.35 -8.34
CA ILE A 82 8.83 8.95 -7.12
C ILE A 82 8.94 10.14 -6.16
N LYS A 83 9.33 11.31 -6.68
CA LYS A 83 9.47 12.53 -5.86
C LYS A 83 8.14 12.93 -5.21
N LYS A 84 7.04 12.95 -5.97
CA LYS A 84 5.70 13.26 -5.44
C LYS A 84 5.28 12.27 -4.36
N LEU A 85 5.49 10.98 -4.60
CA LEU A 85 5.14 9.93 -3.64
C LEU A 85 6.01 9.98 -2.37
N LEU A 86 7.30 10.33 -2.49
CA LEU A 86 8.18 10.56 -1.34
C LEU A 86 7.73 11.74 -0.50
N ILE A 87 7.35 12.86 -1.13
CA ILE A 87 6.84 14.06 -0.43
C ILE A 87 5.59 13.67 0.36
N PHE A 88 4.65 12.99 -0.28
CA PHE A 88 3.44 12.50 0.37
C PHE A 88 3.73 11.56 1.55
N ALA A 89 4.66 10.61 1.38
CA ALA A 89 5.02 9.67 2.44
C ALA A 89 5.66 10.37 3.66
N LYS A 90 6.51 11.37 3.42
CA LYS A 90 7.13 12.17 4.49
C LYS A 90 6.14 13.08 5.20
N ASP A 91 5.16 13.63 4.48
CA ASP A 91 4.12 14.49 5.04
C ASP A 91 3.17 13.70 5.95
N THR A 92 2.79 12.49 5.51
CA THR A 92 1.83 11.65 6.23
C THR A 92 2.46 10.79 7.33
N ARG A 93 3.71 10.35 7.16
CA ARG A 93 4.39 9.41 8.07
C ARG A 93 5.87 9.75 8.28
N PRO A 94 6.20 10.95 8.81
CA PRO A 94 7.58 11.44 8.96
C PRO A 94 8.47 10.59 9.87
N GLU A 95 7.91 9.65 10.65
CA GLU A 95 8.61 8.80 11.61
C GLU A 95 9.58 7.78 10.98
N PHE A 96 9.54 7.56 9.66
CA PHE A 96 10.38 6.59 8.98
C PHE A 96 11.63 7.23 8.34
N GLN A 97 12.76 6.52 8.43
CA GLN A 97 14.05 6.97 7.89
C GLN A 97 14.11 6.83 6.35
N LYS A 98 13.47 5.79 5.81
CA LYS A 98 13.39 5.50 4.38
C LYS A 98 12.01 4.95 4.03
N TYR A 99 11.63 5.09 2.77
CA TYR A 99 10.35 4.60 2.27
C TYR A 99 10.59 3.69 1.06
N LEU A 100 9.77 2.65 0.97
CA LEU A 100 9.83 1.64 -0.08
C LEU A 100 8.43 1.47 -0.66
N LEU A 101 8.35 1.35 -1.98
CA LEU A 101 7.12 1.05 -2.70
C LEU A 101 7.08 -0.43 -3.08
N TYR A 102 6.07 -1.14 -2.60
CA TYR A 102 5.82 -2.52 -2.96
C TYR A 102 4.53 -2.66 -3.75
N LYS A 103 4.53 -3.64 -4.65
CA LYS A 103 3.33 -4.21 -5.25
C LYS A 103 2.98 -5.51 -4.52
N GLU A 104 1.77 -5.54 -4.00
CA GLU A 104 1.14 -6.64 -3.28
C GLU A 104 0.10 -7.29 -4.20
N THR A 105 0.30 -8.57 -4.54
CA THR A 105 -0.66 -9.35 -5.33
C THR A 105 -1.26 -10.44 -4.44
N TYR A 106 -2.59 -10.52 -4.39
CA TYR A 106 -3.31 -11.52 -3.62
C TYR A 106 -4.55 -12.02 -4.36
N ASN A 107 -5.07 -13.18 -3.96
CA ASN A 107 -6.34 -13.69 -4.46
C ASN A 107 -7.50 -13.12 -3.61
N PRO A 108 -8.41 -12.30 -4.18
CA PRO A 108 -9.52 -11.73 -3.41
C PRO A 108 -10.42 -12.77 -2.75
N ARG A 109 -10.54 -13.97 -3.32
CA ARG A 109 -11.37 -15.06 -2.78
C ARG A 109 -10.80 -15.68 -1.51
N GLU A 110 -9.52 -15.45 -1.21
CA GLU A 110 -8.90 -15.87 0.05
C GLU A 110 -9.15 -14.87 1.19
N ILE A 111 -9.76 -13.71 0.89
CA ILE A 111 -10.11 -12.77 1.96
C ILE A 111 -11.24 -13.37 2.80
N GLY A 112 -10.97 -13.56 4.10
CA GLY A 112 -11.90 -14.17 5.05
C GLY A 112 -11.67 -15.66 5.31
N SER A 113 -10.80 -16.34 4.54
CA SER A 113 -10.48 -17.78 4.75
C SER A 113 -9.41 -18.03 5.82
N GLY A 114 -9.02 -17.00 6.59
CA GLY A 114 -8.07 -17.08 7.70
C GLY A 114 -6.59 -17.04 7.31
N LYS A 115 -6.24 -17.35 6.06
CA LYS A 115 -4.89 -17.17 5.50
C LYS A 115 -4.98 -16.65 4.07
N VAL A 116 -4.37 -15.49 3.83
CA VAL A 116 -4.25 -14.88 2.49
C VAL A 116 -2.82 -15.06 2.01
N ASN A 117 -2.62 -15.69 0.86
CA ASN A 117 -1.32 -15.75 0.22
C ASN A 117 -1.02 -14.41 -0.46
N LEU A 118 -0.05 -13.70 0.08
CA LEU A 118 0.34 -12.37 -0.39
C LEU A 118 1.72 -12.42 -1.06
N HIS A 119 1.75 -12.19 -2.37
CA HIS A 119 3.00 -12.03 -3.10
C HIS A 119 3.43 -10.55 -3.07
N LYS A 120 4.71 -10.29 -2.76
CA LYS A 120 5.25 -8.93 -2.64
C LYS A 120 6.41 -8.75 -3.61
N LYS A 121 6.34 -7.70 -4.43
CA LYS A 121 7.41 -7.27 -5.32
C LYS A 121 7.84 -5.86 -4.96
N LEU A 122 9.12 -5.66 -4.63
CA LEU A 122 9.66 -4.30 -4.46
C LEU A 122 9.69 -3.62 -5.83
N ILE A 123 9.07 -2.45 -5.93
CA ILE A 123 9.08 -1.64 -7.15
C ILE A 123 10.27 -0.68 -7.13
N THR A 124 10.43 0.06 -6.02
CA THR A 124 11.54 0.99 -5.85
C THR A 124 11.68 1.43 -4.39
N GLY A 125 12.87 1.88 -4.01
CA GLY A 125 13.02 2.82 -2.89
C GLY A 125 12.59 4.23 -3.33
N LEU A 126 12.03 4.98 -2.39
CA LEU A 126 11.63 6.38 -2.58
C LEU A 126 12.64 7.32 -1.93
#